data_AF-A0A7J7QAC2-F1
#
_entry.id   AF-A0A7J7QAC2-F1
#
_cell.length_a   1.000
_cell.length_b   1.000
_cell.length_c   1.000
_cell.angle_alpha   90.00
_cell.angle_beta   90.00
_cell.angle_gamma   90.00
#
_symmetry.space_group_name_H-M   'P 1'
#
loop_
_entity.id
_entity.type
_entity.pdbx_description
1 polymer ?
#
loop_
_entity_poly.entity_id
_entity_poly.type
_entity_poly.pdbx_seq_one_letter_code
_entity_poly.pdbx_strand_id
1 'polypeptide(L)'
;MSGVKEAEPAEAACRQRFLRTCELCGVSDSHRHTIWEAIVSHYSASNRHYHNLAHLMCMFDFIKRASKAGVTLVDPAAVDWAVWFHDIIYHPSSKSNEADSAELAGKLLLPAGVPAETVQKAQRIILATADHHHLAGDADGDVVVDADLSILGAPLQRYADYAVAVRKEYGHLSDAEFTQGRARVLKGLLDREQLFLTDVGKSTCEAAARANMGHEWRLVFGGSQLSASTIDEADTECTEGEDVAASAGSTGPDSGGAGSSSDAVQGQCR
;
A
#
# COMPACT_ATOMS: atom_id res chain seq x y z
N MET A 1 2.90 27.87 19.17
CA MET A 1 4.11 28.34 18.47
C MET A 1 4.51 27.27 17.46
N SER A 2 4.64 27.72 16.21
CA SER A 2 4.78 27.02 14.92
C SER A 2 5.58 25.70 14.89
N GLY A 3 4.94 24.64 14.42
CA GLY A 3 5.54 23.35 14.05
C GLY A 3 5.78 23.19 12.54
N VAL A 4 6.38 24.20 11.89
CA VAL A 4 6.54 24.24 10.40
C VAL A 4 7.97 23.91 9.91
N LYS A 5 8.92 23.58 10.79
CA LYS A 5 10.35 23.57 10.39
C LYS A 5 10.87 22.32 9.66
N GLU A 6 10.13 21.22 9.56
CA GLU A 6 10.63 19.98 8.91
C GLU A 6 10.09 19.73 7.49
N ALA A 7 9.06 20.46 7.03
CA ALA A 7 8.45 20.25 5.71
C ALA A 7 9.24 20.90 4.55
N GLU A 8 9.92 22.02 4.83
CA GLU A 8 10.61 22.86 3.83
C GLU A 8 11.75 22.14 3.06
N PRO A 9 12.59 21.30 3.70
CA PRO A 9 13.67 20.59 3.00
C PRO A 9 13.17 19.50 2.03
N ALA A 10 12.09 18.80 2.39
CA ALA A 10 11.54 17.70 1.60
C ALA A 10 10.87 18.23 0.31
N GLU A 11 10.11 19.32 0.42
CA GLU A 11 9.50 19.96 -0.75
C GLU A 11 10.56 20.50 -1.72
N ALA A 12 11.62 21.14 -1.23
CA ALA A 12 12.70 21.64 -2.08
C ALA A 12 13.42 20.52 -2.85
N ALA A 13 13.70 19.39 -2.19
CA ALA A 13 14.29 18.22 -2.82
C ALA A 13 13.36 17.59 -3.87
N CYS A 14 12.06 17.49 -3.54
CA CYS A 14 11.03 17.05 -4.48
C CYS A 14 10.97 17.97 -5.70
N ARG A 15 10.99 19.29 -5.50
CA ARG A 15 10.93 20.27 -6.59
C ARG A 15 12.12 20.13 -7.53
N GLN A 16 13.33 19.96 -7.00
CA GLN A 16 14.52 19.71 -7.82
C GLN A 16 14.44 18.38 -8.59
N ARG A 17 13.86 17.34 -7.99
CA ARG A 17 13.64 16.07 -8.68
C ARG A 17 12.59 16.21 -9.79
N PHE A 18 11.50 16.92 -9.52
CA PHE A 18 10.42 17.19 -10.45
C PHE A 18 10.87 17.99 -11.67
N LEU A 19 11.70 19.02 -11.49
CA LEU A 19 12.25 19.79 -12.61
C LEU A 19 13.10 18.91 -13.53
N ARG A 20 13.91 17.99 -12.98
CA ARG A 20 14.65 17.01 -13.77
C ARG A 20 13.72 16.06 -14.53
N THR A 21 12.62 15.61 -13.93
CA THR A 21 11.60 14.82 -14.62
C THR A 21 11.00 15.61 -15.80
N CYS A 22 10.71 16.89 -15.62
CA CYS A 22 10.18 17.76 -16.68
C CYS A 22 11.16 17.96 -17.83
N GLU A 23 12.47 18.03 -17.55
CA GLU A 23 13.53 18.15 -18.55
C GLU A 23 13.60 16.93 -19.47
N LEU A 24 13.29 15.72 -18.98
CA LEU A 24 13.29 14.49 -19.79
C LEU A 24 12.31 14.55 -20.97
N CYS A 25 11.21 15.30 -20.82
CA CYS A 25 10.14 15.39 -21.83
C CYS A 25 9.94 16.80 -22.41
N GLY A 26 10.77 17.78 -22.03
CA GLY A 26 10.64 19.15 -22.52
C GLY A 26 9.35 19.87 -22.10
N VAL A 27 8.79 19.56 -20.93
CA VAL A 27 7.54 20.17 -20.44
C VAL A 27 7.70 21.70 -20.32
N SER A 28 6.72 22.50 -20.78
CA SER A 28 6.78 23.97 -20.73
C SER A 28 6.61 24.53 -19.30
N ASP A 29 7.14 25.73 -19.03
CA ASP A 29 7.10 26.35 -17.69
C ASP A 29 5.68 26.51 -17.12
N SER A 30 4.70 26.88 -17.96
CA SER A 30 3.30 26.97 -17.54
C SER A 30 2.75 25.64 -17.02
N HIS A 31 3.02 24.54 -17.73
CA HIS A 31 2.58 23.21 -17.32
C HIS A 31 3.37 22.68 -16.13
N ARG A 32 4.69 22.99 -16.03
CA ARG A 32 5.50 22.66 -14.84
C ARG A 32 4.86 23.22 -13.58
N HIS A 33 4.41 24.46 -13.62
CA HIS A 33 3.76 25.10 -12.48
C HIS A 33 2.46 24.37 -12.10
N THR A 34 1.55 24.17 -13.05
CA THR A 34 0.27 23.47 -12.82
C THR A 34 0.46 22.06 -12.27
N ILE A 35 1.36 21.27 -12.86
CA ILE A 35 1.63 19.89 -12.40
C ILE A 35 2.23 19.90 -11.00
N TRP A 36 3.19 20.80 -10.74
CA TRP A 36 3.81 20.91 -9.41
C TRP A 36 2.80 21.28 -8.33
N GLU A 37 1.94 22.26 -8.61
CA GLU A 37 0.86 22.65 -7.68
C GLU A 37 -0.07 21.48 -7.38
N ALA A 38 -0.45 20.70 -8.39
CA ALA A 38 -1.25 19.49 -8.18
C ALA A 38 -0.52 18.48 -7.27
N ILE A 39 0.74 18.15 -7.57
CA ILE A 39 1.54 17.23 -6.74
C ILE A 39 1.61 17.73 -5.29
N VAL A 40 2.04 18.97 -5.07
CA VAL A 40 2.19 19.50 -3.70
C VAL A 40 0.85 19.56 -2.97
N SER A 41 -0.21 20.04 -3.63
CA SER A 41 -1.53 20.14 -2.99
C SER A 41 -2.07 18.77 -2.57
N HIS A 42 -1.88 17.74 -3.38
CA HIS A 42 -2.34 16.40 -3.06
C HIS A 42 -1.48 15.75 -1.98
N TYR A 43 -0.16 15.68 -2.15
CA TYR A 43 0.74 14.99 -1.23
C TYR A 43 1.00 15.73 0.09
N SER A 44 0.57 16.99 0.21
CA SER A 44 0.66 17.78 1.45
C SER A 44 -0.68 17.87 2.19
N ALA A 45 -1.71 17.13 1.76
CA ALA A 45 -2.99 17.09 2.45
C ALA A 45 -2.82 16.59 3.90
N SER A 46 -3.54 17.20 4.84
CA SER A 46 -3.35 16.99 6.29
C SER A 46 -3.64 15.56 6.76
N ASN A 47 -4.38 14.78 5.98
CA ASN A 47 -4.71 13.39 6.24
C ASN A 47 -3.70 12.38 5.64
N ARG A 48 -2.64 12.85 4.97
CA ARG A 48 -1.57 12.01 4.41
C ARG A 48 -0.36 12.01 5.35
N HIS A 49 -0.27 10.97 6.16
CA HIS A 49 0.81 10.82 7.13
C HIS A 49 1.98 10.00 6.57
N TYR A 50 1.70 9.04 5.69
CA TYR A 50 2.70 8.24 4.98
C TYR A 50 2.73 8.59 3.49
N HIS A 51 1.59 8.63 2.81
CA HIS A 51 1.51 8.85 1.36
C HIS A 51 1.69 10.34 1.00
N ASN A 52 2.87 10.87 1.30
CA ASN A 52 3.24 12.28 1.20
C ASN A 52 4.53 12.48 0.36
N LEU A 53 5.03 13.72 0.27
CA LEU A 53 6.23 14.03 -0.52
C LEU A 53 7.48 13.26 -0.07
N ALA A 54 7.59 12.90 1.22
CA ALA A 54 8.73 12.11 1.70
C ALA A 54 8.71 10.69 1.15
N HIS A 55 7.52 10.06 1.03
CA HIS A 55 7.36 8.75 0.38
C HIS A 55 7.90 8.76 -1.06
N LEU A 56 7.54 9.78 -1.86
CA LEU A 56 8.04 9.91 -3.23
C LEU A 56 9.57 9.94 -3.29
N MET A 57 10.22 10.65 -2.37
CA MET A 57 11.68 10.67 -2.29
C MET A 57 12.27 9.30 -1.88
N CYS A 58 11.58 8.53 -1.05
CA CYS A 58 11.98 7.16 -0.71
C CYS A 58 12.01 6.28 -1.97
N MET A 59 10.97 6.38 -2.80
CA MET A 59 10.88 5.65 -4.06
C MET A 59 12.02 6.06 -5.01
N PHE A 60 12.26 7.36 -5.18
CA PHE A 60 13.36 7.85 -6.02
C PHE A 60 14.74 7.41 -5.51
N ASP A 61 14.94 7.34 -4.19
CA ASP A 61 16.16 6.82 -3.61
C ASP A 61 16.35 5.32 -3.88
N PHE A 62 15.27 4.53 -3.85
CA PHE A 62 15.31 3.12 -4.26
C PHE A 62 15.69 3.00 -5.73
N ILE A 63 15.01 3.72 -6.62
CA ILE A 63 15.29 3.71 -8.07
C ILE A 63 16.75 4.07 -8.34
N LYS A 64 17.27 5.11 -7.67
CA LYS A 64 18.68 5.50 -7.77
C LYS A 64 19.64 4.40 -7.32
N ARG A 65 19.31 3.64 -6.27
CA ARG A 65 20.12 2.47 -5.84
C ARG A 65 20.04 1.34 -6.87
N ALA A 66 18.86 1.05 -7.41
CA ALA A 66 18.67 0.06 -8.46
C ALA A 66 19.51 0.39 -9.70
N SER A 67 19.50 1.64 -10.17
CA SER A 67 20.35 2.07 -11.29
C SER A 67 21.85 1.92 -10.99
N LYS A 68 22.29 2.23 -9.77
CA LYS A 68 23.69 2.01 -9.36
C LYS A 68 24.09 0.54 -9.29
N ALA A 69 23.13 -0.35 -9.03
CA ALA A 69 23.32 -1.79 -9.02
C ALA A 69 23.21 -2.41 -10.44
N GLY A 70 23.06 -1.59 -11.48
CA GLY A 70 23.09 -2.03 -12.88
C GLY A 70 21.72 -2.21 -13.54
N VAL A 71 20.62 -1.88 -12.84
CA VAL A 71 19.28 -1.89 -13.46
C VAL A 71 19.18 -0.75 -14.46
N THR A 72 18.94 -1.10 -15.73
CA THR A 72 18.75 -0.13 -16.82
C THR A 72 17.27 0.11 -17.03
N LEU A 73 16.85 1.37 -16.88
CA LEU A 73 15.47 1.77 -17.16
C LEU A 73 15.28 1.99 -18.66
N VAL A 74 14.19 1.47 -19.23
CA VAL A 74 13.87 1.59 -20.65
C VAL A 74 13.28 2.97 -20.96
N ASP A 75 12.34 3.43 -20.14
CA ASP A 75 11.74 4.76 -20.18
C ASP A 75 11.83 5.42 -18.79
N PRO A 76 12.95 6.09 -18.48
CA PRO A 76 13.12 6.79 -17.21
C PRO A 76 12.06 7.86 -16.95
N ALA A 77 11.48 8.47 -18.00
CA ALA A 77 10.46 9.48 -17.84
C ALA A 77 9.13 8.84 -17.40
N ALA A 78 8.76 7.70 -17.98
CA ALA A 78 7.56 6.97 -17.56
C ALA A 78 7.67 6.50 -16.10
N VAL A 79 8.84 6.03 -15.69
CA VAL A 79 9.14 5.66 -14.29
C VAL A 79 8.95 6.86 -13.37
N ASP A 80 9.56 8.00 -13.68
CA ASP A 80 9.44 9.20 -12.86
C ASP A 80 7.99 9.69 -12.76
N TRP A 81 7.26 9.72 -13.88
CA TRP A 81 5.86 10.13 -13.88
C TRP A 81 4.96 9.15 -13.13
N ALA A 82 5.23 7.84 -13.21
CA ALA A 82 4.52 6.86 -12.41
C ALA A 82 4.74 7.10 -10.92
N VAL A 83 5.98 7.36 -10.48
CA VAL A 83 6.26 7.69 -9.07
C VAL A 83 5.50 8.93 -8.62
N TRP A 84 5.55 10.04 -9.38
CA TRP A 84 4.84 11.27 -9.02
C TRP A 84 3.33 11.08 -8.91
N PHE A 85 2.75 10.20 -9.72
CA PHE A 85 1.30 10.07 -9.83
C PHE A 85 0.70 8.85 -9.12
N HIS A 86 1.44 7.81 -8.74
CA HIS A 86 0.85 6.53 -8.31
C HIS A 86 -0.25 6.66 -7.23
N ASP A 87 -0.01 7.52 -6.23
CA ASP A 87 -0.95 7.82 -5.13
C ASP A 87 -1.35 9.31 -5.08
N ILE A 88 -1.34 10.01 -6.23
CA ILE A 88 -1.72 11.43 -6.23
C ILE A 88 -3.20 11.60 -5.86
N ILE A 89 -4.05 10.66 -6.24
CA ILE A 89 -5.39 10.47 -5.67
C ILE A 89 -5.27 9.38 -4.62
N TYR A 90 -5.63 9.70 -3.37
CA TYR A 90 -5.54 8.76 -2.26
C TYR A 90 -6.66 9.00 -1.26
N HIS A 91 -7.55 8.02 -1.18
CA HIS A 91 -8.56 7.89 -0.16
C HIS A 91 -8.48 6.46 0.41
N PRO A 92 -8.16 6.28 1.71
CA PRO A 92 -7.95 4.96 2.30
C PRO A 92 -9.12 3.96 2.16
N SER A 93 -10.34 4.46 1.95
CA SER A 93 -11.57 3.66 1.76
C SER A 93 -11.93 3.43 0.28
N SER A 94 -11.20 4.03 -0.66
CA SER A 94 -11.46 3.90 -2.09
C SER A 94 -10.68 2.73 -2.70
N LYS A 95 -11.27 2.10 -3.71
CA LYS A 95 -10.64 1.07 -4.55
C LYS A 95 -10.20 1.59 -5.93
N SER A 96 -10.39 2.89 -6.18
CA SER A 96 -10.10 3.53 -7.47
C SER A 96 -8.86 4.42 -7.45
N ASN A 97 -8.13 4.51 -6.32
CA ASN A 97 -7.04 5.47 -6.13
C ASN A 97 -6.05 5.47 -7.31
N GLU A 98 -5.56 4.30 -7.71
CA GLU A 98 -4.57 4.15 -8.78
C GLU A 98 -5.19 4.40 -10.16
N ALA A 99 -6.45 4.02 -10.37
CA ALA A 99 -7.16 4.29 -11.62
C ALA A 99 -7.41 5.79 -11.81
N ASP A 100 -7.87 6.47 -10.77
CA ASP A 100 -8.12 7.92 -10.76
C ASP A 100 -6.80 8.69 -10.88
N SER A 101 -5.74 8.21 -10.23
CA SER A 101 -4.37 8.72 -10.35
C SER A 101 -3.81 8.59 -11.76
N ALA A 102 -3.98 7.43 -12.40
CA ALA A 102 -3.59 7.21 -13.79
C ALA A 102 -4.39 8.11 -14.75
N GLU A 103 -5.69 8.30 -14.52
CA GLU A 103 -6.51 9.22 -15.31
C GLU A 103 -6.01 10.67 -15.17
N LEU A 104 -5.73 11.11 -13.93
CA LEU A 104 -5.20 12.44 -13.68
C LEU A 104 -3.83 12.65 -14.34
N ALA A 105 -2.96 11.64 -14.32
CA ALA A 105 -1.68 11.67 -15.02
C ALA A 105 -1.89 11.94 -16.52
N GLY A 106 -2.82 11.24 -17.17
CA GLY A 106 -3.16 11.48 -18.58
C GLY A 106 -3.66 12.90 -18.83
N LYS A 107 -4.57 13.39 -17.97
CA LYS A 107 -5.16 14.74 -18.07
C LYS A 107 -4.13 15.86 -17.95
N LEU A 108 -3.09 15.69 -17.13
CA LEU A 108 -2.08 16.72 -16.92
C LEU A 108 -0.87 16.59 -17.85
N LEU A 109 -0.42 15.37 -18.16
CA LEU A 109 0.83 15.14 -18.89
C LEU A 109 0.67 15.26 -20.41
N LEU A 110 -0.46 14.83 -20.99
CA LEU A 110 -0.67 14.93 -22.44
C LEU A 110 -0.71 16.38 -22.94
N PRO A 111 -1.47 17.31 -22.32
CA PRO A 111 -1.44 18.72 -22.71
C PRO A 111 -0.08 19.38 -22.48
N ALA A 112 0.69 18.87 -21.51
CA ALA A 112 2.03 19.33 -21.18
C ALA A 112 3.11 18.91 -22.18
N GLY A 113 2.75 18.14 -23.22
CA GLY A 113 3.66 17.71 -24.29
C GLY A 113 4.46 16.46 -23.97
N VAL A 114 4.14 15.73 -22.90
CA VAL A 114 4.77 14.43 -22.62
C VAL A 114 4.36 13.43 -23.72
N PRO A 115 5.29 12.66 -24.31
CA PRO A 115 4.95 11.68 -25.34
C PRO A 115 3.85 10.71 -24.90
N ALA A 116 2.88 10.46 -25.78
CA ALA A 116 1.71 9.63 -25.45
C ALA A 116 2.10 8.21 -25.02
N GLU A 117 3.15 7.64 -25.60
CA GLU A 117 3.71 6.33 -25.24
C GLU A 117 4.27 6.31 -23.81
N THR A 118 4.98 7.35 -23.40
CA THR A 118 5.49 7.55 -22.03
C THR A 118 4.33 7.71 -21.05
N VAL A 119 3.30 8.49 -21.39
CA VAL A 119 2.11 8.64 -20.54
C VAL A 119 1.38 7.31 -20.38
N GLN A 120 1.13 6.58 -21.47
CA GLN A 120 0.48 5.27 -21.42
C GLN A 120 1.28 4.27 -20.59
N LYS A 121 2.61 4.27 -20.72
CA LYS A 121 3.48 3.43 -19.90
C LYS A 121 3.39 3.82 -18.43
N ALA A 122 3.48 5.10 -18.09
CA ALA A 122 3.32 5.58 -16.71
C ALA A 122 1.96 5.16 -16.12
N GLN A 123 0.87 5.32 -16.87
CA GLN A 123 -0.47 4.89 -16.46
C GLN A 123 -0.53 3.38 -16.19
N ARG A 124 0.07 2.53 -17.04
CA ARG A 124 0.14 1.08 -16.78
C ARG A 124 0.92 0.77 -15.51
N ILE A 125 2.04 1.46 -15.28
CA ILE A 125 2.85 1.27 -14.07
C ILE A 125 2.07 1.69 -12.82
N ILE A 126 1.38 2.84 -12.86
CA ILE A 126 0.51 3.31 -11.76
C ILE A 126 -0.57 2.26 -11.44
N LEU A 127 -1.25 1.72 -12.44
CA LEU A 127 -2.26 0.68 -12.21
C LEU A 127 -1.67 -0.60 -11.57
N ALA A 128 -0.40 -0.92 -11.82
CA ALA A 128 0.25 -2.08 -11.24
C ALA A 128 0.60 -1.91 -9.76
N THR A 129 0.68 -0.68 -9.24
CA THR A 129 0.94 -0.44 -7.82
C THR A 129 -0.26 -0.78 -6.93
N ALA A 130 -1.49 -0.85 -7.48
CA ALA A 130 -2.70 -1.18 -6.72
C ALA A 130 -2.63 -2.55 -6.03
N ASP A 131 -2.13 -3.57 -6.75
CA ASP A 131 -1.96 -4.93 -6.24
C ASP A 131 -0.48 -5.32 -6.10
N HIS A 132 0.43 -4.39 -6.36
CA HIS A 132 1.89 -4.60 -6.39
C HIS A 132 2.26 -5.85 -7.21
N HIS A 133 1.72 -5.96 -8.42
CA HIS A 133 1.90 -7.15 -9.26
C HIS A 133 2.98 -6.95 -10.32
N HIS A 134 3.57 -8.07 -10.77
CA HIS A 134 4.53 -8.07 -11.87
C HIS A 134 3.87 -7.67 -13.19
N LEU A 135 4.43 -6.67 -13.86
CA LEU A 135 4.06 -6.32 -15.22
C LEU A 135 4.91 -7.15 -16.19
N ALA A 136 4.33 -8.22 -16.72
CA ALA A 136 5.01 -9.12 -17.65
C ALA A 136 5.64 -8.36 -18.82
N GLY A 137 6.97 -8.39 -18.91
CA GLY A 137 7.75 -7.72 -19.95
C GLY A 137 8.01 -6.22 -19.73
N ASP A 138 7.68 -5.67 -18.56
CA ASP A 138 7.95 -4.26 -18.22
C ASP A 138 8.79 -4.13 -16.94
N ALA A 139 10.12 -4.27 -17.10
CA ALA A 139 11.08 -4.17 -15.99
C ALA A 139 11.06 -2.80 -15.28
N ASP A 140 10.65 -1.73 -15.97
CA ASP A 140 10.49 -0.41 -15.37
C ASP A 140 9.35 -0.41 -14.33
N GLY A 141 8.26 -1.13 -14.63
CA GLY A 141 7.14 -1.30 -13.71
C GLY A 141 7.55 -2.07 -12.46
N ASP A 142 8.31 -3.16 -12.62
CA ASP A 142 8.82 -3.94 -11.49
C ASP A 142 9.69 -3.09 -10.55
N VAL A 143 10.49 -2.17 -11.11
CA VAL A 143 11.30 -1.25 -10.31
C VAL A 143 10.43 -0.28 -9.51
N VAL A 144 9.32 0.22 -10.08
CA VAL A 144 8.41 1.13 -9.37
C VAL A 144 7.63 0.40 -8.29
N VAL A 145 7.15 -0.81 -8.56
CA VAL A 145 6.47 -1.66 -7.57
C VAL A 145 7.42 -1.97 -6.40
N ASP A 146 8.67 -2.34 -6.69
CA ASP A 146 9.68 -2.55 -5.64
C ASP A 146 10.00 -1.26 -4.88
N ALA A 147 10.03 -0.11 -5.56
CA ALA A 147 10.27 1.19 -4.93
C ALA A 147 9.16 1.54 -3.93
N ASP A 148 7.91 1.28 -4.28
CA ASP A 148 6.74 1.51 -3.42
C ASP A 148 6.78 0.59 -2.18
N LEU A 149 7.09 -0.69 -2.38
CA LEU A 149 7.21 -1.67 -1.29
C LEU A 149 8.50 -1.53 -0.47
N SER A 150 9.48 -0.71 -0.90
CA SER A 150 10.82 -0.67 -0.30
C SER A 150 10.82 -0.24 1.17
N ILE A 151 9.80 0.49 1.63
CA ILE A 151 9.63 0.85 3.04
C ILE A 151 9.52 -0.38 3.95
N LEU A 152 8.98 -1.49 3.44
CA LEU A 152 8.80 -2.71 4.21
C LEU A 152 10.16 -3.27 4.64
N GLY A 153 11.16 -3.16 3.76
CA GLY A 153 12.55 -3.57 4.03
C GLY A 153 13.41 -2.52 4.74
N ALA A 154 12.83 -1.43 5.23
CA ALA A 154 13.58 -0.38 5.92
C ALA A 154 14.10 -0.84 7.31
N PRO A 155 15.09 -0.12 7.89
CA PRO A 155 15.48 -0.34 9.28
C PRO A 155 14.26 -0.27 10.22
N LEU A 156 14.25 -1.12 11.25
CA LEU A 156 13.08 -1.37 12.11
C LEU A 156 12.40 -0.08 12.62
N GLN A 157 13.17 0.91 13.07
CA GLN A 157 12.59 2.17 13.55
C GLN A 157 11.80 2.90 12.45
N ARG A 158 12.33 2.97 11.23
CA ARG A 158 11.67 3.61 10.10
C ARG A 158 10.41 2.85 9.67
N TYR A 159 10.45 1.51 9.73
CA TYR A 159 9.27 0.68 9.52
C TYR A 159 8.20 0.93 10.57
N ALA A 160 8.57 1.05 11.85
CA ALA A 160 7.63 1.35 12.93
C ALA A 160 6.97 2.72 12.73
N ASP A 161 7.74 3.74 12.34
CA ASP A 161 7.22 5.07 12.02
C ASP A 161 6.24 5.01 10.84
N TYR A 162 6.55 4.21 9.80
CA TYR A 162 5.65 3.90 8.68
C TYR A 162 4.33 3.28 9.17
N ALA A 163 4.38 2.23 10.00
CA ALA A 163 3.18 1.57 10.49
C ALA A 163 2.29 2.51 11.32
N VAL A 164 2.90 3.36 12.15
CA VAL A 164 2.19 4.42 12.90
C VAL A 164 1.56 5.45 11.96
N ALA A 165 2.28 5.88 10.93
CA ALA A 165 1.75 6.82 9.94
C ALA A 165 0.54 6.23 9.20
N VAL A 166 0.62 4.97 8.75
CA VAL A 166 -0.52 4.26 8.15
C VAL A 166 -1.69 4.19 9.13
N ARG A 167 -1.48 3.83 10.40
CA ARG A 167 -2.57 3.82 11.41
C ARG A 167 -3.29 5.17 11.48
N LYS A 168 -2.58 6.29 11.39
CA LYS A 168 -3.18 7.64 11.41
C LYS A 168 -4.04 7.91 10.17
N GLU A 169 -3.63 7.47 8.99
CA GLU A 169 -4.42 7.63 7.75
C GLU A 169 -5.75 6.85 7.82
N TYR A 170 -5.73 5.70 8.50
CA TYR A 170 -6.93 4.92 8.80
C TYR A 170 -7.60 5.32 10.13
N GLY A 171 -7.40 6.56 10.61
CA GLY A 171 -8.00 7.07 11.85
C GLY A 171 -9.54 7.08 11.88
N HIS A 172 -10.18 6.93 10.71
CA HIS A 172 -11.63 6.80 10.56
C HIS A 172 -12.17 5.40 10.93
N LEU A 173 -11.29 4.40 11.04
CA LEU A 173 -11.65 3.04 11.50
C LEU A 173 -11.44 2.90 13.00
N SER A 174 -12.28 2.07 13.63
CA SER A 174 -12.02 1.60 14.99
C SER A 174 -10.73 0.79 15.06
N ASP A 175 -10.16 0.66 16.27
CA ASP A 175 -8.94 -0.13 16.46
C ASP A 175 -9.15 -1.60 16.06
N ALA A 176 -10.33 -2.17 16.31
CA ALA A 176 -10.65 -3.53 15.93
C ALA A 176 -10.69 -3.72 14.40
N GLU A 177 -11.40 -2.83 13.69
CA GLU A 177 -11.48 -2.87 12.22
C GLU A 177 -10.11 -2.67 11.57
N PHE A 178 -9.34 -1.69 12.04
CA PHE A 178 -8.00 -1.43 11.54
C PHE A 178 -7.07 -2.63 11.77
N THR A 179 -7.04 -3.17 12.99
CA THR A 179 -6.18 -4.31 13.35
C THR A 179 -6.50 -5.52 12.49
N GLN A 180 -7.78 -5.82 12.30
CA GLN A 180 -8.22 -6.94 11.47
C GLN A 180 -7.84 -6.75 9.99
N GLY A 181 -8.09 -5.55 9.45
CA GLY A 181 -7.73 -5.19 8.07
C GLY A 181 -6.22 -5.22 7.83
N ARG A 182 -5.45 -4.62 8.74
CA ARG A 182 -3.99 -4.59 8.69
C ARG A 182 -3.40 -6.00 8.78
N ALA A 183 -3.93 -6.86 9.66
CA ALA A 183 -3.51 -8.25 9.75
C ALA A 183 -3.74 -9.01 8.43
N ARG A 184 -4.87 -8.77 7.74
CA ARG A 184 -5.15 -9.36 6.42
C ARG A 184 -4.16 -8.89 5.36
N VAL A 185 -3.88 -7.59 5.29
CA VAL A 185 -2.91 -7.01 4.34
C VAL A 185 -1.51 -7.62 4.56
N LEU A 186 -1.02 -7.59 5.80
CA LEU A 186 0.30 -8.13 6.14
C LEU A 186 0.39 -9.63 5.84
N LYS A 187 -0.67 -10.40 6.16
CA LYS A 187 -0.71 -11.83 5.83
C LYS A 187 -0.66 -12.08 4.33
N GLY A 188 -1.45 -11.33 3.56
CA GLY A 188 -1.47 -11.44 2.09
C GLY A 188 -0.11 -11.13 1.46
N LEU A 189 0.63 -10.14 1.98
CA LEU A 189 1.99 -9.84 1.53
C LEU A 189 2.99 -10.93 1.95
N LEU A 190 2.90 -11.44 3.18
CA LEU A 190 3.77 -12.50 3.69
C LEU A 190 3.60 -13.84 2.95
N ASP A 191 2.40 -14.10 2.44
CA ASP A 191 2.06 -15.32 1.70
C ASP A 191 2.58 -15.33 0.25
N ARG A 192 3.04 -14.19 -0.27
CA ARG A 192 3.69 -14.14 -1.58
C ARG A 192 5.01 -14.91 -1.53
N GLU A 193 5.29 -15.72 -2.55
CA GLU A 193 6.57 -16.42 -2.68
C GLU A 193 7.74 -15.43 -2.79
N GLN A 194 7.54 -14.36 -3.56
CA GLN A 194 8.48 -13.25 -3.72
C GLN A 194 7.72 -11.94 -3.50
N LEU A 195 8.20 -11.11 -2.58
CA LEU A 195 7.61 -9.79 -2.32
C LEU A 195 8.16 -8.76 -3.30
N PHE A 196 9.48 -8.78 -3.50
CA PHE A 196 10.16 -7.92 -4.45
C PHE A 196 10.37 -8.65 -5.79
N LEU A 197 10.25 -7.91 -6.88
CA LEU A 197 10.26 -8.40 -8.26
C LEU A 197 11.66 -8.35 -8.86
N THR A 198 12.42 -7.29 -8.59
CA THR A 198 13.79 -7.10 -9.08
C THR A 198 14.82 -7.80 -8.20
N ASP A 199 15.96 -8.19 -8.78
CA ASP A 199 17.06 -8.80 -8.02
C ASP A 199 17.60 -7.85 -6.93
N VAL A 200 17.57 -6.54 -7.18
CA VAL A 200 17.98 -5.52 -6.20
C VAL A 200 17.00 -5.49 -5.03
N GLY A 201 15.69 -5.46 -5.28
CA GLY A 201 14.68 -5.52 -4.22
C GLY A 201 14.78 -6.82 -3.41
N LYS A 202 14.93 -7.96 -4.09
CA LYS A 202 15.10 -9.28 -3.44
C LYS A 202 16.32 -9.33 -2.54
N SER A 203 17.46 -8.88 -3.04
CA SER A 203 18.73 -8.95 -2.29
C SER A 203 18.86 -7.91 -1.18
N THR A 204 18.20 -6.75 -1.31
CA THR A 204 18.37 -5.63 -0.35
C THR A 204 17.22 -5.44 0.62
N CYS A 205 16.00 -5.90 0.31
CA CYS A 205 14.80 -5.60 1.07
C CYS A 205 14.05 -6.83 1.59
N GLU A 206 13.97 -7.94 0.83
CA GLU A 206 13.09 -9.09 1.09
C GLU A 206 13.17 -9.63 2.53
N ALA A 207 14.38 -9.96 2.99
CA ALA A 207 14.59 -10.55 4.32
C ALA A 207 14.15 -9.59 5.45
N ALA A 208 14.52 -8.31 5.34
CA ALA A 208 14.12 -7.29 6.30
C ALA A 208 12.60 -7.04 6.28
N ALA A 209 12.00 -7.01 5.09
CA ALA A 209 10.56 -6.82 4.92
C ALA A 209 9.75 -7.93 5.57
N ARG A 210 10.14 -9.20 5.36
CA ARG A 210 9.50 -10.34 6.00
C ARG A 210 9.66 -10.33 7.51
N ALA A 211 10.82 -9.92 8.02
CA ALA A 211 11.05 -9.79 9.46
C ALA A 211 10.16 -8.71 10.09
N ASN A 212 10.12 -7.52 9.48
CA ASN A 212 9.33 -6.38 9.93
C ASN A 212 7.82 -6.68 9.90
N MET A 213 7.30 -7.10 8.75
CA MET A 213 5.89 -7.45 8.59
C MET A 213 5.49 -8.64 9.46
N GLY A 214 6.34 -9.66 9.58
CA GLY A 214 6.08 -10.81 10.45
C GLY A 214 6.03 -10.44 11.93
N HIS A 215 6.86 -9.48 12.36
CA HIS A 215 6.80 -8.93 13.71
C HIS A 215 5.50 -8.13 13.93
N GLU A 216 5.17 -7.19 13.04
CA GLU A 216 3.93 -6.42 13.14
C GLU A 216 2.70 -7.34 13.12
N TRP A 217 2.65 -8.30 12.20
CA TRP A 217 1.54 -9.25 12.06
C TRP A 217 1.27 -10.01 13.36
N ARG A 218 2.32 -10.48 14.07
CA ARG A 218 2.17 -11.14 15.37
C ARG A 218 1.62 -10.22 16.46
N LEU A 219 2.02 -8.94 16.46
CA LEU A 219 1.50 -7.96 17.41
C LEU A 219 0.02 -7.65 17.16
N VAL A 220 -0.36 -7.39 15.91
CA VAL A 220 -1.76 -7.06 15.56
C VAL A 220 -2.68 -8.28 15.69
N PHE A 221 -2.22 -9.46 15.24
CA PHE A 221 -3.01 -10.69 15.34
C PHE A 221 -3.13 -11.16 16.80
N GLY A 222 -2.01 -11.19 17.56
CA GLY A 222 -2.02 -11.57 18.97
C GLY A 222 -2.84 -10.62 19.84
N GLY A 223 -2.79 -9.31 19.56
CA GLY A 223 -3.64 -8.31 20.22
C GLY A 223 -5.14 -8.50 19.93
N SER A 224 -5.49 -8.86 18.69
CA SER A 224 -6.89 -9.10 18.29
C SER A 224 -7.53 -10.32 18.97
N GLN A 225 -6.74 -11.35 19.28
CA GLN A 225 -7.21 -12.55 19.99
C GLN A 225 -7.45 -12.27 21.48
N LEU A 226 -6.58 -11.48 22.11
CA LEU A 226 -6.72 -11.09 23.52
C LEU A 226 -7.92 -10.15 23.76
N SER A 227 -8.21 -9.26 22.80
CA SER A 227 -9.40 -8.40 22.88
C SER A 227 -10.70 -9.19 22.66
N ALA A 228 -10.68 -10.25 21.86
CA ALA A 228 -11.84 -11.12 21.64
C ALA A 228 -12.13 -12.05 22.82
N SER A 229 -11.09 -12.54 23.52
CA SER A 229 -11.24 -13.41 24.69
C SER A 229 -11.69 -12.69 25.97
N THR A 230 -11.62 -11.35 26.00
CA THR A 230 -11.99 -10.55 27.19
C THR A 230 -13.49 -10.16 27.19
N ILE A 231 -14.25 -10.48 26.13
CA ILE A 231 -15.69 -10.14 26.02
C ILE A 231 -16.60 -11.30 26.45
N ASP A 232 -16.05 -12.43 26.92
CA ASP A 232 -16.82 -13.63 27.28
C ASP A 232 -16.91 -13.92 28.80
N GLU A 233 -16.43 -13.01 29.67
CA GLU A 233 -16.50 -13.17 31.14
C GLU A 233 -17.05 -11.93 31.87
N ALA A 234 -18.14 -11.36 31.37
CA ALA A 234 -18.91 -10.37 32.13
C ALA A 234 -20.41 -10.54 31.87
N ASP A 235 -20.95 -11.67 32.35
CA ASP A 235 -22.28 -11.80 32.95
C ASP A 235 -22.58 -13.29 33.07
N THR A 236 -22.51 -13.84 34.28
CA THR A 236 -23.53 -14.71 34.91
C THR A 236 -22.93 -15.37 36.15
N GLU A 237 -23.04 -14.72 37.30
CA GLU A 237 -23.10 -15.42 38.59
C GLU A 237 -24.13 -14.74 39.49
N CYS A 238 -25.32 -15.34 39.53
CA CYS A 238 -26.25 -15.27 40.64
C CYS A 238 -26.91 -16.66 40.75
N THR A 239 -26.45 -17.42 41.74
CA THR A 239 -27.10 -18.61 42.31
C THR A 239 -28.46 -18.17 42.94
N GLU A 240 -29.53 -18.94 43.11
CA GLU A 240 -29.76 -20.33 43.53
C GLU A 240 -31.20 -20.75 43.11
N GLY A 241 -31.49 -22.06 43.06
CA GLY A 241 -32.87 -22.58 43.06
C GLY A 241 -33.06 -23.96 42.42
N GLU A 242 -33.21 -24.98 43.25
CA GLU A 242 -33.23 -26.43 42.99
C GLU A 242 -34.47 -27.02 42.25
N ASP A 243 -34.24 -28.23 41.70
CA ASP A 243 -35.13 -29.40 41.45
C ASP A 243 -36.31 -29.28 40.43
N VAL A 244 -36.68 -30.27 39.57
CA VAL A 244 -36.82 -31.74 39.73
C VAL A 244 -36.73 -32.46 38.36
N ALA A 245 -36.36 -33.75 38.40
CA ALA A 245 -36.20 -34.77 37.35
C ALA A 245 -37.33 -35.02 36.31
N ALA A 246 -36.97 -35.58 35.13
CA ALA A 246 -37.32 -36.96 34.69
C ALA A 246 -37.04 -37.29 33.19
N SER A 247 -36.20 -38.32 33.00
CA SER A 247 -36.23 -39.46 32.04
C SER A 247 -36.49 -39.36 30.52
N ALA A 248 -35.52 -39.93 29.80
CA ALA A 248 -35.61 -41.02 28.79
C ALA A 248 -35.93 -40.72 27.31
N GLY A 249 -35.12 -41.32 26.42
CA GLY A 249 -35.48 -41.63 25.03
C GLY A 249 -34.30 -41.77 24.07
N SER A 250 -33.86 -43.00 23.79
CA SER A 250 -32.81 -43.40 22.85
C SER A 250 -33.22 -43.35 21.38
N THR A 251 -32.21 -43.31 20.48
CA THR A 251 -31.97 -44.09 19.23
C THR A 251 -31.61 -43.22 18.01
N GLY A 252 -30.44 -43.49 17.40
CA GLY A 252 -30.00 -42.96 16.09
C GLY A 252 -30.59 -43.75 14.91
N PRO A 253 -29.82 -44.02 13.84
CA PRO A 253 -29.20 -43.10 12.88
C PRO A 253 -29.74 -43.36 11.44
N ASP A 254 -29.59 -42.45 10.47
CA ASP A 254 -29.29 -42.85 9.08
C ASP A 254 -28.91 -41.68 8.13
N SER A 255 -28.47 -42.11 6.95
CA SER A 255 -27.52 -41.56 5.98
C SER A 255 -28.13 -40.93 4.71
N GLY A 256 -27.23 -40.38 3.86
CA GLY A 256 -27.46 -40.01 2.44
C GLY A 256 -27.43 -38.50 2.20
N GLY A 257 -26.74 -37.90 1.23
CA GLY A 257 -26.11 -38.38 -0.01
C GLY A 257 -26.42 -37.36 -1.13
N ALA A 258 -25.43 -37.07 -1.99
CA ALA A 258 -25.42 -36.13 -3.14
C ALA A 258 -25.28 -34.64 -2.77
N GLY A 259 -24.42 -33.82 -3.40
CA GLY A 259 -23.79 -33.89 -4.71
C GLY A 259 -24.23 -32.67 -5.52
N SER A 260 -23.41 -31.61 -5.57
CA SER A 260 -23.49 -30.61 -6.64
C SER A 260 -22.20 -29.79 -6.71
N SER A 261 -21.65 -29.77 -7.92
CA SER A 261 -20.71 -28.78 -8.44
C SER A 261 -21.29 -27.36 -8.39
N SER A 262 -20.46 -26.37 -8.09
CA SER A 262 -20.45 -25.07 -8.81
C SER A 262 -19.27 -24.20 -8.37
N ASP A 263 -18.51 -23.78 -9.36
CA ASP A 263 -17.97 -22.43 -9.56
C ASP A 263 -16.97 -21.80 -8.58
N ALA A 264 -15.81 -21.53 -9.17
CA ALA A 264 -14.74 -20.69 -8.68
C ALA A 264 -15.27 -19.31 -8.28
N VAL A 265 -15.17 -18.99 -6.99
CA VAL A 265 -15.47 -17.67 -6.46
C VAL A 265 -14.22 -16.81 -6.55
N GLN A 266 -14.33 -15.77 -7.39
CA GLN A 266 -13.42 -14.64 -7.47
C GLN A 266 -13.34 -13.94 -6.11
N GLY A 267 -12.15 -13.99 -5.49
CA GLY A 267 -11.87 -13.33 -4.22
C GLY A 267 -11.64 -11.84 -4.39
N GLN A 268 -12.71 -11.06 -4.46
CA GLN A 268 -12.67 -9.61 -4.28
C GLN A 268 -12.79 -9.30 -2.77
N CYS A 269 -11.65 -8.99 -2.14
CA CYS A 269 -11.64 -8.60 -0.73
C CYS A 269 -12.25 -7.20 -0.53
N ARG A 270 -13.21 -7.14 0.38
CA ARG A 270 -13.78 -5.94 0.98
C ARG A 270 -12.95 -5.54 2.20
#